data_AF-A0A359B6Y9-F1
#
_entry.id   AF-A0A359B6Y9-F1
#
_cell.length_a   1.000
_cell.length_b   1.000
_cell.length_c   1.000
_cell.angle_alpha   90.00
_cell.angle_beta   90.00
_cell.angle_gamma   90.00
#
_symmetry.space_group_name_H-M   'P 1'
#
loop_
_entity.id
_entity.type
_entity.pdbx_description
1 polymer ?
#
loop_
_entity_poly.entity_id
_entity_poly.type
_entity_poly.pdbx_seq_one_letter_code
_entity_poly.pdbx_strand_id
1 'polypeptide(L)'
;MSFHSLLTGKMLGDGYINRTHKASRFAFLHTLSDKAYAEFCFDLFSQYLPYGPSGIKTESYFDRRTQKTYHRVFCQSKTARILDKLYPLWYQGSKVVPMEWVEKNLDAAGLAIWYQDDGHLKNGDSRIILSTESFTAEEKAFLRCILYSKFRITAKVDSQGRLDITSRLEVRKFLALVEPLMHFSMSRKSIENKWKHWKVQWLQKGKLNRETCRTSIYLPYDLYETIKGEGYSDLLNRLLTEWLNKQWTLYCLDPGKRYSWLTNYQGVPKGTYLITPRFRLDVKEKLDILSMATGFEKSELVVIALIGNM
;
A
#
# COMPACT_ATOMS: atom_id res chain seq x y z
N MET A 1 4.32 7.05 -16.35
CA MET A 1 4.47 7.74 -15.05
C MET A 1 5.07 9.12 -15.32
N SER A 2 4.57 10.19 -14.70
CA SER A 2 5.08 11.55 -14.96
C SER A 2 6.41 11.80 -14.22
N PHE A 3 7.28 12.64 -14.78
CA PHE A 3 8.53 13.05 -14.12
C PHE A 3 8.29 13.60 -12.71
N HIS A 4 7.33 14.51 -12.55
CA HIS A 4 7.08 15.17 -11.27
C HIS A 4 6.63 14.18 -10.20
N SER A 5 5.80 13.20 -10.55
CA SER A 5 5.38 12.16 -9.59
C SER A 5 6.55 11.27 -9.18
N LEU A 6 7.32 10.76 -10.16
CA LEU A 6 8.50 9.92 -9.90
C LEU A 6 9.52 10.65 -9.02
N LEU A 7 9.83 11.90 -9.37
CA LEU A 7 10.74 12.74 -8.60
C LEU A 7 10.22 12.94 -7.18
N THR A 8 8.92 13.23 -7.01
CA THR A 8 8.33 13.42 -5.68
C THR A 8 8.48 12.16 -4.83
N GLY A 9 8.20 10.98 -5.40
CA GLY A 9 8.41 9.70 -4.73
C GLY A 9 9.85 9.48 -4.30
N LYS A 10 10.82 9.67 -5.21
CA LYS A 10 12.25 9.53 -4.88
C LYS A 10 12.73 10.57 -3.89
N MET A 11 12.29 11.81 -4.01
CA MET A 11 12.67 12.86 -3.09
C MET A 11 12.00 12.69 -1.71
N LEU A 12 10.92 11.94 -1.57
CA LEU A 12 10.45 11.51 -0.25
C LEU A 12 11.22 10.30 0.30
N GLY A 13 11.83 9.51 -0.59
CA GLY A 13 12.69 8.36 -0.29
C GLY A 13 14.20 8.64 -0.39
N ASP A 14 14.90 7.72 -1.06
CA ASP A 14 16.37 7.65 -1.18
C ASP A 14 16.99 8.69 -2.14
N GLY A 15 16.15 9.45 -2.85
CA GLY A 15 16.57 10.46 -3.80
C GLY A 15 17.00 11.77 -3.15
N TYR A 16 17.98 12.42 -3.78
CA TYR A 16 18.47 13.73 -3.38
C TYR A 16 18.99 14.53 -4.58
N ILE A 17 19.11 15.84 -4.41
CA ILE A 17 19.73 16.73 -5.40
C ILE A 17 21.05 17.24 -4.81
N ASN A 18 22.16 16.85 -5.43
CA ASN A 18 23.47 17.41 -5.10
C ASN A 18 23.69 18.69 -5.92
N ARG A 19 24.18 19.76 -5.27
CA ARG A 19 24.47 21.03 -5.95
C ARG A 19 25.89 21.47 -5.65
N THR A 20 26.69 21.62 -6.71
CA THR A 20 28.07 22.10 -6.64
C THR A 20 28.23 23.25 -7.64
N HIS A 21 28.76 24.39 -7.21
CA HIS A 21 28.92 25.60 -8.04
C HIS A 21 27.66 25.96 -8.85
N LYS A 22 26.49 25.96 -8.19
CA LYS A 22 25.16 26.18 -8.77
C LYS A 22 24.67 25.13 -9.77
N ALA A 23 25.40 24.05 -10.00
CA ALA A 23 25.05 23.01 -10.95
C ALA A 23 24.41 21.80 -10.23
N SER A 24 23.10 21.65 -10.37
CA SER A 24 22.31 20.66 -9.63
C SER A 24 22.21 19.33 -10.38
N ARG A 25 22.41 18.21 -9.68
CA ARG A 25 22.36 16.84 -10.19
C ARG A 25 21.44 16.00 -9.30
N PHE A 26 20.54 15.26 -9.91
CA PHE A 26 19.69 14.31 -9.19
C PHE A 26 20.49 13.03 -8.97
N ALA A 27 20.43 12.48 -7.77
CA ALA A 27 21.13 11.27 -7.41
C ALA A 27 20.29 10.41 -6.46
N PHE A 28 20.57 9.12 -6.46
CA PHE A 28 20.03 8.18 -5.48
C PHE A 28 21.02 7.03 -5.29
N LEU A 29 20.86 6.30 -4.20
CA LEU A 29 21.74 5.22 -3.81
C LEU A 29 20.91 4.08 -3.24
N HIS A 30 21.17 2.87 -3.71
CA HIS A 30 20.56 1.67 -3.16
C HIS A 30 21.64 0.64 -2.82
N THR A 31 21.33 -0.26 -1.89
CA THR A 31 22.18 -1.42 -1.61
C THR A 31 22.34 -2.29 -2.85
N LEU A 32 23.46 -3.00 -2.97
CA LEU A 32 23.71 -3.91 -4.11
C LEU A 32 22.64 -5.00 -4.23
N SER A 33 22.03 -5.44 -3.11
CA SER A 33 20.93 -6.42 -3.14
C SER A 33 19.67 -5.91 -3.86
N ASP A 34 19.51 -4.58 -3.97
CA ASP A 34 18.42 -3.93 -4.69
C ASP A 34 18.86 -3.37 -6.07
N LYS A 35 19.96 -3.90 -6.64
CA LYS A 35 20.50 -3.44 -7.93
C LYS A 35 19.46 -3.38 -9.05
N ALA A 36 18.64 -4.43 -9.21
CA ALA A 36 17.61 -4.47 -10.24
C ALA A 36 16.56 -3.35 -10.06
N TYR A 37 16.25 -2.97 -8.82
CA TYR A 37 15.39 -1.83 -8.54
C TYR A 37 16.07 -0.49 -8.84
N ALA A 38 17.37 -0.37 -8.54
CA ALA A 38 18.15 0.82 -8.86
C ALA A 38 18.27 1.05 -10.38
N GLU A 39 18.49 -0.02 -11.15
CA GLU A 39 18.50 -0.01 -12.62
C GLU A 39 17.13 0.40 -13.18
N PHE A 40 16.05 -0.19 -12.67
CA PHE A 40 14.69 0.24 -13.02
C PHE A 40 14.44 1.73 -12.75
N CYS A 41 14.88 2.24 -11.60
CA CYS A 41 14.76 3.66 -11.29
C CYS A 41 15.59 4.52 -12.25
N PHE A 42 16.81 4.09 -12.61
CA PHE A 42 17.63 4.77 -13.60
C PHE A 42 16.92 4.87 -14.95
N ASP A 43 16.31 3.77 -15.43
CA ASP A 43 15.57 3.73 -16.69
C ASP A 43 14.32 4.63 -16.67
N LEU A 44 13.65 4.75 -15.52
CA LEU A 44 12.54 5.69 -15.36
C LEU A 44 12.98 7.16 -15.49
N PHE A 45 14.12 7.53 -14.89
CA PHE A 45 14.60 8.91 -14.89
C PHE A 45 15.41 9.28 -16.13
N SER A 46 16.03 8.33 -16.84
CA SER A 46 16.81 8.57 -18.06
C SER A 46 15.99 9.13 -19.21
N GLN A 47 14.67 8.95 -19.16
CA GLN A 47 13.69 9.55 -20.09
C GLN A 47 13.53 11.06 -19.89
N TYR A 48 13.91 11.59 -18.73
CA TYR A 48 13.63 12.99 -18.33
C TYR A 48 14.88 13.79 -18.01
N LEU A 49 15.93 13.12 -17.54
CA LEU A 49 17.18 13.75 -17.14
C LEU A 49 18.32 13.18 -17.99
N PRO A 50 19.29 14.02 -18.39
CA PRO A 50 20.45 13.54 -19.10
C PRO A 50 21.36 12.75 -18.15
N TYR A 51 21.79 11.56 -18.56
CA TYR A 51 22.81 10.77 -17.86
C TYR A 51 24.07 10.63 -18.73
N GLY A 52 25.22 10.41 -18.09
CA GLY A 52 26.46 10.08 -18.78
C GLY A 52 26.69 8.57 -18.86
N PRO A 53 27.75 8.11 -19.57
CA PRO A 53 28.13 6.69 -19.63
C PRO A 53 28.33 6.05 -18.25
N SER A 54 28.69 6.84 -17.23
CA SER A 54 28.86 6.40 -15.83
C SER A 54 27.73 6.92 -14.92
N GLY A 55 26.54 7.17 -15.49
CA GLY A 55 25.38 7.69 -14.76
C GLY A 55 24.80 6.72 -13.74
N ILE A 56 25.11 5.43 -13.86
CA ILE A 56 24.87 4.39 -12.86
C ILE A 56 26.15 3.57 -12.69
N LYS A 57 26.52 3.27 -11.46
CA LYS A 57 27.71 2.46 -11.15
C LYS A 57 27.53 1.67 -9.87
N THR A 58 28.18 0.51 -9.81
CA THR A 58 28.34 -0.25 -8.57
C THR A 58 29.65 0.16 -7.92
N GLU A 59 29.61 0.42 -6.62
CA GLU A 59 30.79 0.78 -5.84
C GLU A 59 30.74 0.13 -4.45
N SER A 60 31.91 0.01 -3.82
CA SER A 60 32.05 -0.43 -2.44
C SER A 60 32.55 0.72 -1.56
N TYR A 61 32.16 0.69 -0.29
CA TYR A 61 32.60 1.65 0.71
C TYR A 61 32.82 0.95 2.05
N PHE A 62 33.96 1.23 2.68
CA PHE A 62 34.26 0.74 4.02
C PHE A 62 33.71 1.71 5.07
N ASP A 63 32.75 1.25 5.87
CA ASP A 63 32.19 2.01 6.98
C ASP A 63 33.00 1.77 8.25
N ARG A 64 33.65 2.83 8.74
CA ARG A 64 34.46 2.81 9.95
C ARG A 64 33.64 2.58 11.22
N ARG A 65 32.35 2.97 11.27
CA ARG A 65 31.50 2.77 12.44
C ARG A 65 31.16 1.30 12.65
N THR A 66 30.93 0.57 11.58
CA THR A 66 30.51 -0.84 11.63
C THR A 66 31.65 -1.81 11.34
N GLN A 67 32.80 -1.33 10.88
CA GLN A 67 33.95 -2.12 10.43
C GLN A 67 33.56 -3.10 9.31
N LYS A 68 32.71 -2.66 8.38
CA LYS A 68 32.21 -3.50 7.27
C LYS A 68 32.32 -2.77 5.94
N THR A 69 32.57 -3.53 4.89
CA THR A 69 32.45 -3.05 3.52
C THR A 69 31.02 -3.25 3.04
N TYR A 70 30.39 -2.16 2.61
CA TYR A 70 29.08 -2.16 1.99
C TYR A 70 29.22 -2.01 0.48
N HIS A 71 28.36 -2.69 -0.27
CA HIS A 71 28.28 -2.58 -1.72
C HIS A 71 26.98 -1.88 -2.09
N ARG A 72 27.04 -0.93 -3.01
CA ARG A 72 25.92 -0.08 -3.38
C ARG A 72 25.89 0.20 -4.87
N VAL A 73 24.70 0.51 -5.37
CA VAL A 73 24.48 1.07 -6.70
C VAL A 73 24.23 2.56 -6.52
N PHE A 74 25.08 3.36 -7.13
CA PHE A 74 24.98 4.81 -7.13
C PHE A 74 24.54 5.30 -8.51
N CYS A 75 23.54 6.17 -8.54
CA CYS A 75 23.05 6.80 -9.75
C CYS A 75 23.13 8.33 -9.62
N GLN A 76 23.58 8.99 -10.69
CA GLN A 76 23.63 10.46 -10.75
C GLN A 76 23.43 10.97 -12.17
N SER A 77 22.53 11.94 -12.31
CA SER A 77 22.29 12.65 -13.56
C SER A 77 23.41 13.63 -13.87
N LYS A 78 23.51 14.03 -15.15
CA LYS A 78 24.16 15.30 -15.51
C LYS A 78 23.34 16.47 -14.95
N THR A 79 23.93 17.65 -15.02
CA THR A 79 23.28 18.89 -14.59
C THR A 79 22.13 19.21 -15.52
N ALA A 80 21.02 19.71 -14.98
CA ALA A 80 19.87 20.11 -15.78
C ALA A 80 19.19 21.34 -15.17
N ARG A 81 18.76 22.27 -16.02
CA ARG A 81 18.10 23.52 -15.59
C ARG A 81 16.84 23.28 -14.76
N ILE A 82 16.13 22.18 -14.99
CA ILE A 82 14.98 21.79 -14.17
C ILE A 82 15.41 21.50 -12.73
N LEU A 83 16.55 20.84 -12.52
CA LEU A 83 17.09 20.52 -11.20
C LEU A 83 17.53 21.78 -10.45
N ASP A 84 18.05 22.80 -11.15
CA ASP A 84 18.39 24.08 -10.54
C ASP A 84 17.17 24.84 -10.00
N LYS A 85 16.01 24.65 -10.63
CA LYS A 85 14.72 25.17 -10.15
C LYS A 85 14.13 24.34 -9.00
N LEU A 86 14.35 23.03 -9.01
CA LEU A 86 13.83 22.11 -7.99
C LEU A 86 14.64 22.17 -6.69
N TYR A 87 15.94 22.39 -6.77
CA TYR A 87 16.83 22.44 -5.61
C TYR A 87 16.32 23.40 -4.50
N PRO A 88 16.03 24.69 -4.77
CA PRO A 88 15.57 25.60 -3.71
C PRO A 88 14.18 25.25 -3.15
N LEU A 89 13.37 24.43 -3.85
CA LEU A 89 12.10 23.94 -3.30
C LEU A 89 12.33 22.84 -2.26
N TRP A 90 13.26 21.93 -2.54
CA TRP A 90 13.53 20.76 -1.69
C TRP A 90 14.62 20.99 -0.64
N TYR A 91 15.36 22.10 -0.69
CA TYR A 91 16.48 22.37 0.21
C TYR A 91 16.47 23.82 0.75
N GLN A 92 16.40 23.93 2.08
CA GLN A 92 16.55 25.17 2.85
C GLN A 92 17.66 24.96 3.91
N GLY A 93 18.89 24.80 3.44
CA GLY A 93 20.03 24.33 4.26
C GLY A 93 20.05 22.81 4.39
N SER A 94 18.94 22.20 4.80
CA SER A 94 18.70 20.75 4.75
C SER A 94 17.54 20.41 3.82
N LYS A 95 17.34 19.12 3.56
CA LYS A 95 16.19 18.62 2.80
C LYS A 95 14.90 18.96 3.56
N VAL A 96 13.90 19.46 2.85
CA VAL A 96 12.55 19.78 3.37
C VAL A 96 11.49 19.16 2.45
N VAL A 97 10.26 19.02 2.94
CA VAL A 97 9.09 18.59 2.17
C VAL A 97 8.36 19.82 1.63
N PRO A 98 8.51 20.17 0.33
CA PRO A 98 7.78 21.30 -0.26
C PRO A 98 6.29 20.94 -0.41
N MET A 99 5.47 21.34 0.57
CA MET A 99 4.07 20.92 0.71
C MET A 99 3.24 21.13 -0.57
N GLU A 100 3.25 22.33 -1.15
CA GLU A 100 2.50 22.63 -2.39
C GLU A 100 2.92 21.75 -3.57
N TRP A 101 4.23 21.49 -3.69
CA TRP A 101 4.76 20.63 -4.75
C TRP A 101 4.31 19.18 -4.55
N VAL A 102 4.41 18.66 -3.33
CA VAL A 102 4.05 17.28 -3.00
C VAL A 102 2.54 17.08 -3.16
N GLU A 103 1.73 18.01 -2.67
CA GLU A 103 0.27 17.95 -2.81
C GLU A 103 -0.14 17.90 -4.28
N LYS A 104 0.49 18.72 -5.14
CA LYS A 104 0.21 18.74 -6.57
C LYS A 104 0.67 17.47 -7.29
N ASN A 105 1.87 16.98 -6.97
CA ASN A 105 2.58 16.03 -7.83
C ASN A 105 2.63 14.58 -7.31
N LEU A 106 2.38 14.32 -6.02
CA LEU A 106 2.38 12.96 -5.50
C LEU A 106 1.13 12.21 -5.96
N ASP A 107 1.28 11.29 -6.92
CA ASP A 107 0.25 10.33 -7.33
C ASP A 107 0.61 8.89 -6.92
N ALA A 108 -0.18 7.91 -7.37
CA ALA A 108 0.05 6.50 -7.05
C ALA A 108 1.45 6.00 -7.45
N ALA A 109 2.03 6.48 -8.56
CA ALA A 109 3.37 6.09 -8.99
C ALA A 109 4.44 6.64 -8.05
N GLY A 110 4.32 7.91 -7.66
CA GLY A 110 5.23 8.54 -6.69
C GLY A 110 5.12 7.88 -5.32
N LEU A 111 3.90 7.53 -4.88
CA LEU A 111 3.70 6.78 -3.64
C LEU A 111 4.33 5.39 -3.69
N ALA A 112 4.21 4.68 -4.82
CA ALA A 112 4.82 3.37 -5.02
C ALA A 112 6.36 3.45 -5.01
N ILE A 113 6.94 4.51 -5.57
CA ILE A 113 8.39 4.75 -5.51
C ILE A 113 8.82 5.04 -4.07
N TRP A 114 8.13 5.94 -3.37
CA TRP A 114 8.44 6.26 -1.98
C TRP A 114 8.37 5.02 -1.07
N TYR A 115 7.34 4.17 -1.26
CA TYR A 115 7.22 2.91 -0.54
C TYR A 115 8.36 1.92 -0.84
N GLN A 116 8.79 1.85 -2.10
CA GLN A 116 9.89 0.96 -2.47
C GLN A 116 11.24 1.42 -1.92
N ASP A 117 11.42 2.70 -1.65
CA ASP A 117 12.60 3.22 -0.95
C ASP A 117 12.47 2.96 0.55
N ASP A 118 11.60 3.74 1.21
CA ASP A 118 11.56 3.88 2.65
C ASP A 118 10.41 3.12 3.33
N GLY A 119 9.63 2.37 2.54
CA GLY A 119 8.54 1.55 3.05
C GLY A 119 8.97 0.17 3.54
N HIS A 120 8.23 -0.39 4.48
CA HIS A 120 8.45 -1.75 4.94
C HIS A 120 7.14 -2.43 5.38
N LEU A 121 6.95 -3.67 4.96
CA LEU A 121 5.81 -4.52 5.33
C LEU A 121 6.18 -5.39 6.54
N LYS A 122 5.55 -5.15 7.69
CA LYS A 122 5.79 -5.85 8.96
C LYS A 122 4.67 -6.81 9.34
N ASN A 123 4.94 -7.60 10.38
CA ASN A 123 3.96 -8.39 11.13
C ASN A 123 3.10 -9.29 10.24
N GLY A 124 3.77 -10.01 9.34
CA GLY A 124 3.11 -10.99 8.48
C GLY A 124 2.19 -10.40 7.42
N ASP A 125 2.24 -9.08 7.13
CA ASP A 125 1.41 -8.28 6.20
C ASP A 125 0.33 -7.38 6.82
N SER A 126 0.32 -7.24 8.15
CA SER A 126 -0.70 -6.47 8.86
C SER A 126 -0.31 -5.03 9.14
N ARG A 127 0.91 -4.62 8.81
CA ARG A 127 1.42 -3.27 9.12
C ARG A 127 2.40 -2.78 8.06
N ILE A 128 2.20 -1.56 7.57
CA ILE A 128 3.17 -0.86 6.72
C ILE A 128 3.78 0.30 7.52
N ILE A 129 5.10 0.43 7.44
CA ILE A 129 5.86 1.55 7.98
C ILE A 129 6.48 2.32 6.81
N LEU A 130 6.36 3.65 6.81
CA LEU A 130 7.18 4.52 5.97
C LEU A 130 8.17 5.28 6.85
N SER A 131 9.47 5.04 6.62
CA SER A 131 10.54 5.74 7.30
C SER A 131 10.48 7.23 6.94
N THR A 132 10.31 8.06 7.96
CA THR A 132 10.08 9.52 7.87
C THR A 132 10.72 10.26 9.05
N GLU A 133 11.67 9.60 9.73
CA GLU A 133 12.36 10.09 10.92
C GLU A 133 13.17 11.34 10.64
N SER A 134 13.60 11.54 9.39
CA SER A 134 14.31 12.72 8.92
C SER A 134 13.41 13.96 8.73
N PHE A 135 12.09 13.80 8.71
CA PHE A 135 11.13 14.89 8.52
C PHE A 135 10.62 15.46 9.85
N THR A 136 10.27 16.73 9.84
CA THR A 136 9.72 17.44 11.01
C THR A 136 8.32 16.94 11.38
N ALA A 137 7.80 17.36 12.53
CA ALA A 137 6.45 17.01 12.95
C ALA A 137 5.38 17.60 11.99
N GLU A 138 5.58 18.83 11.50
CA GLU A 138 4.69 19.49 10.55
C GLU A 138 4.68 18.75 9.21
N GLU A 139 5.85 18.37 8.70
CA GLU A 139 5.99 17.61 7.46
C GLU A 139 5.31 16.24 7.55
N LYS A 140 5.48 15.53 8.67
CA LYS A 140 4.80 14.25 8.91
C LYS A 140 3.28 14.41 9.01
N ALA A 141 2.80 15.47 9.68
CA ALA A 141 1.38 15.76 9.76
C ALA A 141 0.79 16.04 8.36
N PHE A 142 1.51 16.79 7.53
CA PHE A 142 1.16 17.05 6.13
C PHE A 142 1.13 15.74 5.31
N LEU A 143 2.17 14.91 5.38
CA LEU A 143 2.22 13.64 4.64
C LEU A 143 1.08 12.69 5.05
N ARG A 144 0.74 12.64 6.34
CA ARG A 144 -0.45 11.91 6.83
C ARG A 144 -1.74 12.46 6.23
N CYS A 145 -1.88 13.79 6.13
CA CYS A 145 -3.02 14.42 5.50
C CYS A 145 -3.12 14.02 4.01
N ILE A 146 -2.00 14.06 3.28
CA ILE A 146 -1.92 13.65 1.88
C ILE A 146 -2.31 12.17 1.68
N LEU A 147 -1.82 11.28 2.55
CA LEU A 147 -2.21 9.85 2.51
C LEU A 147 -3.72 9.68 2.60
N TYR A 148 -4.38 10.45 3.47
CA TYR A 148 -5.82 10.37 3.64
C TYR A 148 -6.59 11.09 2.53
N SER A 149 -6.27 12.34 2.22
CA SER A 149 -7.04 13.18 1.29
C SER A 149 -6.94 12.68 -0.16
N LYS A 150 -5.75 12.26 -0.60
CA LYS A 150 -5.52 11.80 -1.98
C LYS A 150 -5.76 10.31 -2.17
N PHE A 151 -5.41 9.50 -1.16
CA PHE A 151 -5.39 8.04 -1.30
C PHE A 151 -6.36 7.32 -0.37
N ARG A 152 -7.10 8.03 0.49
CA ARG A 152 -8.05 7.43 1.44
C ARG A 152 -7.38 6.37 2.33
N ILE A 153 -6.10 6.59 2.66
CA ILE A 153 -5.28 5.74 3.52
C ILE A 153 -5.01 6.47 4.83
N THR A 154 -5.38 5.83 5.93
CA THR A 154 -5.15 6.36 7.28
C THR A 154 -3.80 5.87 7.80
N ALA A 155 -2.97 6.83 8.23
CA ALA A 155 -1.70 6.57 8.90
C ALA A 155 -1.64 7.29 10.25
N LYS A 156 -0.82 6.78 11.16
CA LYS A 156 -0.46 7.43 12.44
C LYS A 156 1.04 7.71 12.47
N VAL A 157 1.48 8.56 13.39
CA VAL A 157 2.92 8.69 13.69
C VAL A 157 3.22 7.74 14.85
N ASP A 158 4.16 6.83 14.69
CA ASP A 158 4.56 5.91 15.76
C ASP A 158 5.55 6.55 16.74
N SER A 159 5.93 5.82 17.79
CA SER A 159 6.86 6.30 18.81
C SER A 159 8.28 6.55 18.31
N GLN A 160 8.63 6.07 17.11
CA GLN A 160 9.92 6.32 16.45
C GLN A 160 9.83 7.49 15.47
N GLY A 161 8.68 8.16 15.38
CA GLY A 161 8.47 9.29 14.48
C GLY A 161 8.28 8.87 13.02
N ARG A 162 7.79 7.66 12.76
CA ARG A 162 7.50 7.13 11.41
C ARG A 162 6.02 7.15 11.10
N LEU A 163 5.66 7.16 9.81
CA LEU A 163 4.27 6.92 9.40
C LEU A 163 3.94 5.43 9.47
N ASP A 164 2.88 5.10 10.20
CA ASP A 164 2.45 3.75 10.53
C ASP A 164 1.01 3.51 10.05
N ILE A 165 0.87 2.53 9.17
CA ILE A 165 -0.39 2.08 8.59
C ILE A 165 -0.67 0.69 9.17
N THR A 166 -1.49 0.62 10.22
CA THR A 166 -1.54 -0.55 11.11
C THR A 166 -2.82 -1.38 11.01
N SER A 167 -3.89 -0.86 10.40
CA SER A 167 -5.10 -1.68 10.21
C SER A 167 -4.94 -2.56 8.96
N ARG A 168 -5.43 -3.80 9.02
CA ARG A 168 -5.38 -4.72 7.87
C ARG A 168 -6.04 -4.09 6.65
N LEU A 169 -7.20 -3.46 6.83
CA LEU A 169 -7.91 -2.75 5.77
C LEU A 169 -7.05 -1.63 5.16
N GLU A 170 -6.42 -0.79 5.98
CA GLU A 170 -5.57 0.30 5.46
C GLU A 170 -4.34 -0.24 4.72
N VAL A 171 -3.74 -1.33 5.21
CA VAL A 171 -2.65 -2.01 4.51
C VAL A 171 -3.13 -2.60 3.17
N ARG A 172 -4.33 -3.19 3.11
CA ARG A 172 -4.89 -3.71 1.85
C ARG A 172 -5.21 -2.58 0.86
N LYS A 173 -5.73 -1.44 1.32
CA LYS A 173 -5.92 -0.24 0.48
C LYS A 173 -4.60 0.22 -0.11
N PHE A 174 -3.58 0.40 0.75
CA PHE A 174 -2.26 0.84 0.34
C PHE A 174 -1.65 -0.10 -0.70
N LEU A 175 -1.61 -1.40 -0.43
CA LEU A 175 -1.01 -2.38 -1.35
C LEU A 175 -1.80 -2.52 -2.65
N ALA A 176 -3.13 -2.48 -2.61
CA ALA A 176 -3.95 -2.51 -3.83
C ALA A 176 -3.63 -1.33 -4.77
N LEU A 177 -3.26 -0.17 -4.21
CA LEU A 177 -2.87 1.02 -4.95
C LEU A 177 -1.44 0.94 -5.51
N VAL A 178 -0.47 0.51 -4.70
CA VAL A 178 0.96 0.63 -5.06
C VAL A 178 1.54 -0.61 -5.75
N GLU A 179 1.09 -1.82 -5.41
CA GLU A 179 1.67 -3.07 -5.93
C GLU A 179 1.70 -3.16 -7.45
N PRO A 180 0.66 -2.74 -8.20
CA PRO A 180 0.69 -2.77 -9.67
C PRO A 180 1.80 -1.91 -10.29
N LEU A 181 2.37 -0.98 -9.51
CA LEU A 181 3.39 -0.03 -9.95
C LEU A 181 4.77 -0.37 -9.36
N MET A 182 4.89 -1.44 -8.57
CA MET A 182 6.15 -1.86 -7.96
C MET A 182 6.99 -2.70 -8.93
N HIS A 183 8.31 -2.59 -8.80
CA HIS A 183 9.24 -3.46 -9.48
C HIS A 183 9.28 -4.84 -8.80
N PHE A 184 9.33 -5.91 -9.59
CA PHE A 184 9.26 -7.29 -9.09
C PHE A 184 10.38 -7.66 -8.09
N SER A 185 11.56 -7.03 -8.20
CA SER A 185 12.67 -7.25 -7.26
C SER A 185 12.35 -6.75 -5.85
N MET A 186 11.32 -5.91 -5.69
CA MET A 186 10.83 -5.40 -4.41
C MET A 186 9.68 -6.25 -3.84
N SER A 187 9.47 -7.47 -4.34
CA SER A 187 8.40 -8.40 -3.92
C SER A 187 8.39 -8.73 -2.42
N ARG A 188 9.51 -8.60 -1.71
CA ARG A 188 9.57 -8.70 -0.24
C ARG A 188 8.69 -7.68 0.49
N LYS A 189 8.31 -6.58 -0.18
CA LYS A 189 7.42 -5.53 0.31
C LYS A 189 5.96 -5.71 -0.18
N SER A 190 5.63 -6.86 -0.77
CA SER A 190 4.34 -7.16 -1.41
C SER A 190 3.68 -8.43 -0.84
N ILE A 191 2.36 -8.55 -1.04
CA ILE A 191 1.52 -9.71 -0.72
C ILE A 191 1.07 -10.49 -1.97
N GLU A 192 1.68 -10.26 -3.13
CA GLU A 192 1.27 -10.90 -4.40
C GLU A 192 1.20 -12.44 -4.29
N ASN A 193 2.15 -13.06 -3.57
CA ASN A 193 2.14 -14.51 -3.36
C ASN A 193 0.93 -14.97 -2.54
N LYS A 194 0.43 -14.16 -1.61
CA LYS A 194 -0.81 -14.46 -0.88
C LYS A 194 -2.03 -14.39 -1.79
N TRP A 195 -2.08 -13.41 -2.71
CA TRP A 195 -3.13 -13.35 -3.72
C TRP A 195 -3.16 -14.60 -4.60
N LYS A 196 -1.99 -15.09 -5.02
CA LYS A 196 -1.89 -16.36 -5.76
C LYS A 196 -2.47 -17.52 -4.95
N HIS A 197 -2.11 -17.61 -3.67
CA HIS A 197 -2.61 -18.65 -2.77
C HIS A 197 -4.13 -18.56 -2.56
N TRP A 198 -4.67 -17.38 -2.22
CA TRP A 198 -6.10 -17.18 -2.04
C TRP A 198 -6.89 -17.49 -3.30
N LYS A 199 -6.37 -17.16 -4.49
CA LYS A 199 -7.01 -17.50 -5.76
C LYS A 199 -7.15 -19.01 -5.95
N VAL A 200 -6.10 -19.78 -5.63
CA VAL A 200 -6.15 -21.25 -5.68
C VAL A 200 -7.16 -21.80 -4.68
N GLN A 201 -7.10 -21.34 -3.42
CA GLN A 201 -8.05 -21.75 -2.39
C GLN A 201 -9.50 -21.45 -2.79
N TRP A 202 -9.76 -20.24 -3.30
CA TRP A 202 -11.10 -19.82 -3.71
C TRP A 202 -11.73 -20.76 -4.75
N LEU A 203 -10.94 -21.21 -5.72
CA LEU A 203 -11.38 -22.13 -6.77
C LEU A 203 -11.66 -23.54 -6.23
N GLN A 204 -10.80 -24.03 -5.32
CA GLN A 204 -10.97 -25.36 -4.72
C GLN A 204 -12.23 -25.45 -3.85
N LYS A 205 -12.62 -24.35 -3.20
CA LYS A 205 -13.82 -24.28 -2.33
C LYS A 205 -15.12 -24.01 -3.08
N GLY A 206 -15.12 -24.12 -4.40
CA GLY A 206 -16.34 -24.02 -5.24
C GLY A 206 -17.22 -25.29 -5.24
N LYS A 207 -16.82 -26.38 -4.59
CA LYS A 207 -17.61 -27.62 -4.51
C LYS A 207 -18.64 -27.51 -3.38
N LEU A 208 -19.90 -27.82 -3.70
CA LEU A 208 -21.02 -27.77 -2.76
C LEU A 208 -20.74 -28.68 -1.55
N ASN A 209 -20.59 -28.10 -0.35
CA ASN A 209 -20.47 -28.83 0.91
C ASN A 209 -21.69 -28.52 1.78
N ARG A 210 -22.39 -29.55 2.26
CA ARG A 210 -23.59 -29.41 3.10
C ARG A 210 -23.28 -29.32 4.59
N GLU A 211 -22.05 -29.58 5.00
CA GLU A 211 -21.62 -29.39 6.39
C GLU A 211 -21.66 -27.92 6.79
N THR A 212 -22.00 -27.65 8.05
CA THR A 212 -22.14 -26.29 8.58
C THR A 212 -21.27 -26.06 9.82
N CYS A 213 -20.84 -24.81 10.01
CA CYS A 213 -20.06 -24.36 11.15
C CYS A 213 -20.68 -23.10 11.75
N ARG A 214 -20.75 -23.05 13.08
CA ARG A 214 -21.25 -21.88 13.81
C ARG A 214 -20.20 -20.76 13.75
N THR A 215 -20.61 -19.56 13.36
CA THR A 215 -19.71 -18.40 13.28
C THR A 215 -20.33 -17.21 14.01
N SER A 216 -19.57 -16.56 14.88
CA SER A 216 -19.99 -15.32 15.53
C SER A 216 -19.90 -14.15 14.56
N ILE A 217 -21.01 -13.46 14.35
CA ILE A 217 -21.13 -12.27 13.51
C ILE A 217 -21.80 -11.18 14.34
N TYR A 218 -21.21 -9.98 14.33
CA TYR A 218 -21.74 -8.82 15.05
C TYR A 218 -22.38 -7.87 14.04
N LEU A 219 -23.65 -7.51 14.27
CA LEU A 219 -24.41 -6.63 13.41
C LEU A 219 -24.74 -5.30 14.12
N PRO A 220 -24.87 -4.20 13.37
CA PRO A 220 -25.56 -2.99 13.82
C PRO A 220 -27.00 -3.32 14.20
N TYR A 221 -27.57 -2.52 15.11
CA TYR A 221 -28.90 -2.77 15.67
C TYR A 221 -29.98 -2.94 14.58
N ASP A 222 -30.04 -2.03 13.61
CA ASP A 222 -31.09 -2.06 12.58
C ASP A 222 -31.04 -3.34 11.73
N LEU A 223 -29.82 -3.80 11.40
CA LEU A 223 -29.63 -5.05 10.65
C LEU A 223 -29.96 -6.27 11.51
N TYR A 224 -29.56 -6.24 12.78
CA TYR A 224 -29.90 -7.28 13.74
C TYR A 224 -31.42 -7.42 13.88
N GLU A 225 -32.14 -6.32 14.09
CA GLU A 225 -33.59 -6.30 14.22
C GLU A 225 -34.29 -6.80 12.95
N THR A 226 -33.74 -6.49 11.78
CA THR A 226 -34.32 -6.91 10.49
C THR A 226 -34.23 -8.43 10.28
N ILE A 227 -33.16 -9.08 10.74
CA ILE A 227 -32.92 -10.49 10.44
C ILE A 227 -33.00 -11.44 11.64
N LYS A 228 -33.17 -10.92 12.87
CA LYS A 228 -33.34 -11.76 14.06
C LYS A 228 -34.60 -12.63 13.92
N GLY A 229 -34.55 -13.84 14.46
CA GLY A 229 -35.64 -14.81 14.37
C GLY A 229 -35.18 -16.17 13.88
N GLU A 230 -36.11 -16.99 13.39
CA GLU A 230 -35.78 -18.28 12.79
C GLU A 230 -35.34 -18.11 11.32
N GLY A 231 -34.42 -18.95 10.85
CA GLY A 231 -34.03 -18.99 9.43
C GLY A 231 -32.93 -18.02 8.98
N TYR A 232 -32.37 -17.16 9.84
CA TYR A 232 -31.28 -16.24 9.43
C TYR A 232 -30.03 -16.96 8.92
N SER A 233 -29.78 -18.20 9.36
CA SER A 233 -28.66 -18.99 8.83
C SER A 233 -28.85 -19.30 7.35
N ASP A 234 -30.05 -19.70 6.93
CA ASP A 234 -30.34 -20.02 5.53
C ASP A 234 -30.41 -18.76 4.66
N LEU A 235 -30.98 -17.67 5.21
CA LEU A 235 -30.95 -16.35 4.58
C LEU A 235 -29.52 -15.92 4.26
N LEU A 236 -28.63 -15.91 5.26
CA LEU A 236 -27.25 -15.47 5.08
C LEU A 236 -26.45 -16.42 4.20
N ASN A 237 -26.67 -17.73 4.30
CA ASN A 237 -26.02 -18.69 3.41
C ASN A 237 -26.41 -18.43 1.95
N ARG A 238 -27.68 -18.19 1.62
CA ARG A 238 -28.12 -17.87 0.25
C ARG A 238 -27.48 -16.55 -0.22
N LEU A 239 -27.64 -15.49 0.57
CA LEU A 239 -27.09 -14.17 0.28
C LEU A 239 -25.59 -14.21 -0.01
N LEU A 240 -24.81 -14.77 0.93
CA LEU A 240 -23.36 -14.77 0.85
C LEU A 240 -22.83 -15.67 -0.28
N THR A 241 -23.56 -16.73 -0.66
CA THR A 241 -23.14 -17.60 -1.78
C THR A 241 -22.96 -16.80 -3.06
N GLU A 242 -23.96 -16.00 -3.42
CA GLU A 242 -23.92 -15.19 -4.63
C GLU A 242 -23.05 -13.96 -4.44
N TRP A 243 -23.21 -13.27 -3.30
CA TRP A 243 -22.51 -12.03 -3.02
C TRP A 243 -21.00 -12.20 -2.98
N LEU A 244 -20.47 -13.23 -2.29
CA LEU A 244 -19.03 -13.47 -2.18
C LEU A 244 -18.39 -13.71 -3.56
N ASN A 245 -19.02 -14.55 -4.39
CA ASN A 245 -18.53 -14.84 -5.74
C ASN A 245 -18.53 -13.57 -6.60
N LYS A 246 -19.59 -12.77 -6.53
CA LYS A 246 -19.69 -11.48 -7.23
C LYS A 246 -18.60 -10.51 -6.79
N GLN A 247 -18.35 -10.36 -5.48
CA GLN A 247 -17.30 -9.46 -5.01
C GLN A 247 -15.91 -9.90 -5.47
N TRP A 248 -15.65 -11.21 -5.36
CA TRP A 248 -14.37 -11.78 -5.73
C TRP A 248 -14.03 -11.55 -7.20
N THR A 249 -14.96 -11.85 -8.11
CA THR A 249 -14.74 -11.75 -9.55
C THR A 249 -14.78 -10.31 -10.05
N LEU A 250 -15.70 -9.49 -9.56
CA LEU A 250 -15.87 -8.12 -10.05
C LEU A 250 -14.83 -7.15 -9.49
N TYR A 251 -14.45 -7.29 -8.21
CA TYR A 251 -13.60 -6.32 -7.53
C TYR A 251 -12.26 -6.90 -7.10
N CYS A 252 -12.22 -8.06 -6.45
CA CYS A 252 -10.99 -8.47 -5.77
C CYS A 252 -9.86 -8.86 -6.72
N LEU A 253 -10.14 -9.43 -7.90
CA LEU A 253 -9.07 -9.90 -8.80
C LEU A 253 -8.35 -8.77 -9.55
N ASP A 254 -8.98 -7.60 -9.70
CA ASP A 254 -8.38 -6.42 -10.34
C ASP A 254 -7.91 -5.43 -9.27
N PRO A 255 -6.61 -5.06 -9.22
CA PRO A 255 -6.10 -4.16 -8.18
C PRO A 255 -6.78 -2.79 -8.12
N GLY A 256 -7.14 -2.21 -9.27
CA GLY A 256 -7.78 -0.89 -9.34
C GLY A 256 -9.22 -0.93 -8.83
N LYS A 257 -10.00 -1.92 -9.27
CA LYS A 257 -11.36 -2.15 -8.77
C LYS A 257 -11.35 -2.54 -7.29
N ARG A 258 -10.38 -3.33 -6.86
CA ARG A 258 -10.18 -3.68 -5.45
C ARG A 258 -9.93 -2.43 -4.62
N TYR A 259 -8.99 -1.58 -5.03
CA TYR A 259 -8.70 -0.33 -4.33
C TYR A 259 -9.94 0.58 -4.24
N SER A 260 -10.68 0.76 -5.34
CA SER A 260 -11.93 1.52 -5.35
C SER A 260 -12.97 0.92 -4.40
N TRP A 261 -13.15 -0.40 -4.43
CA TRP A 261 -14.10 -1.09 -3.55
C TRP A 261 -13.72 -0.93 -2.07
N LEU A 262 -12.45 -1.13 -1.70
CA LEU A 262 -11.97 -0.98 -0.32
C LEU A 262 -12.11 0.46 0.21
N THR A 263 -11.98 1.46 -0.66
CA THR A 263 -12.09 2.88 -0.28
C THR A 263 -13.53 3.38 -0.21
N ASN A 264 -14.45 2.78 -0.98
CA ASN A 264 -15.88 3.10 -0.93
C ASN A 264 -16.55 2.70 0.38
N TYR A 265 -16.09 1.62 1.02
CA TYR A 265 -16.63 1.14 2.30
C TYR A 265 -15.84 1.69 3.51
N GLN A 266 -15.43 2.96 3.47
CA GLN A 266 -14.93 3.63 4.68
C GLN A 266 -16.09 3.86 5.65
N GLY A 267 -15.98 3.33 6.87
CA GLY A 267 -16.96 3.56 7.93
C GLY A 267 -18.14 2.59 7.95
N VAL A 268 -17.94 1.33 7.51
CA VAL A 268 -18.91 0.26 7.76
C VAL A 268 -19.30 0.27 9.24
N PRO A 269 -20.60 0.37 9.60
CA PRO A 269 -21.01 0.45 10.98
C PRO A 269 -20.54 -0.79 11.75
N LYS A 270 -19.81 -0.57 12.84
CA LYS A 270 -19.37 -1.68 13.70
C LYS A 270 -20.59 -2.29 14.37
N GLY A 271 -20.73 -3.60 14.22
CA GLY A 271 -21.78 -4.34 14.90
C GLY A 271 -21.46 -4.56 16.38
N THR A 272 -22.50 -4.50 17.20
CA THR A 272 -22.45 -4.80 18.65
C THR A 272 -23.40 -5.93 19.04
N TYR A 273 -24.35 -6.30 18.17
CA TYR A 273 -25.35 -7.33 18.42
C TYR A 273 -24.92 -8.66 17.81
N LEU A 274 -24.73 -9.67 18.64
CA LEU A 274 -24.23 -10.98 18.24
C LEU A 274 -25.34 -11.84 17.63
N ILE A 275 -25.05 -12.43 16.47
CA ILE A 275 -25.75 -13.59 15.93
C ILE A 275 -24.75 -14.74 15.70
N THR A 276 -25.25 -15.97 15.69
CA THR A 276 -24.40 -17.16 15.50
C THR A 276 -24.87 -18.05 14.35
N PRO A 277 -24.84 -17.57 13.09
CA PRO A 277 -25.28 -18.36 11.95
C PRO A 277 -24.48 -19.65 11.79
N ARG A 278 -25.18 -20.70 11.34
CA ARG A 278 -24.59 -21.94 10.86
C ARG A 278 -24.27 -21.79 9.38
N PHE A 279 -23.08 -21.28 9.07
CA PHE A 279 -22.64 -21.15 7.69
C PHE A 279 -22.24 -22.50 7.13
N ARG A 280 -22.62 -22.76 5.87
CA ARG A 280 -22.03 -23.87 5.13
C ARG A 280 -20.52 -23.68 5.02
N LEU A 281 -19.76 -24.77 5.01
CA LEU A 281 -18.29 -24.69 5.00
C LEU A 281 -17.75 -23.92 3.79
N ASP A 282 -18.35 -24.06 2.60
CA ASP A 282 -17.97 -23.32 1.39
C ASP A 282 -18.12 -21.80 1.57
N VAL A 283 -19.23 -21.36 2.15
CA VAL A 283 -19.51 -19.94 2.43
C VAL A 283 -18.53 -19.41 3.48
N LYS A 284 -18.34 -20.18 4.57
CA LYS A 284 -17.47 -19.78 5.68
C LYS A 284 -16.02 -19.62 5.23
N GLU A 285 -15.49 -20.57 4.47
CA GLU A 285 -14.10 -20.53 4.00
C GLU A 285 -13.89 -19.37 3.00
N LYS A 286 -14.83 -19.13 2.08
CA LYS A 286 -14.77 -17.97 1.19
C LYS A 286 -14.86 -16.65 1.95
N LEU A 287 -15.69 -16.59 2.98
CA LEU A 287 -15.79 -15.42 3.86
C LEU A 287 -14.46 -15.18 4.61
N ASP A 288 -13.79 -16.22 5.09
CA ASP A 288 -12.46 -16.10 5.71
C ASP A 288 -11.42 -15.61 4.70
N ILE A 289 -11.39 -16.15 3.48
CA ILE A 289 -10.47 -15.72 2.42
C ILE A 289 -10.72 -14.26 2.08
N LEU A 290 -11.98 -13.86 1.85
CA LEU A 290 -12.32 -12.49 1.52
C LEU A 290 -11.92 -11.54 2.65
N SER A 291 -12.16 -11.92 3.92
CA SER A 291 -11.70 -11.15 5.08
C SER A 291 -10.18 -10.97 5.08
N MET A 292 -9.43 -12.05 4.79
CA MET A 292 -7.97 -11.96 4.72
C MET A 292 -7.46 -11.08 3.58
N ALA A 293 -8.08 -11.19 2.42
CA ALA A 293 -7.70 -10.51 1.20
C ALA A 293 -8.03 -9.01 1.23
N THR A 294 -9.15 -8.65 1.85
CA THR A 294 -9.66 -7.27 1.88
C THR A 294 -9.31 -6.52 3.15
N GLY A 295 -9.00 -7.24 4.23
CA GLY A 295 -8.72 -6.65 5.53
C GLY A 295 -9.96 -6.29 6.34
N PHE A 296 -11.16 -6.45 5.77
CA PHE A 296 -12.42 -6.38 6.51
C PHE A 296 -12.56 -7.56 7.47
N GLU A 297 -13.17 -7.32 8.62
CA GLU A 297 -13.66 -8.38 9.49
C GLU A 297 -14.82 -9.13 8.83
N LYS A 298 -15.05 -10.38 9.24
CA LYS A 298 -16.18 -11.16 8.73
C LYS A 298 -17.52 -10.48 9.02
N SER A 299 -17.65 -9.88 10.19
CA SER A 299 -18.83 -9.10 10.57
C SER A 299 -19.06 -7.95 9.60
N GLU A 300 -18.01 -7.18 9.28
CA GLU A 300 -18.09 -6.06 8.32
C GLU A 300 -18.50 -6.55 6.92
N LEU A 301 -17.95 -7.68 6.46
CA LEU A 301 -18.35 -8.26 5.17
C LEU A 301 -19.82 -8.68 5.13
N VAL A 302 -20.35 -9.26 6.22
CA VAL A 302 -21.78 -9.60 6.32
C VAL A 302 -22.63 -8.34 6.34
N VAL A 303 -22.22 -7.30 7.06
CA VAL A 303 -22.90 -5.99 7.08
C VAL A 303 -22.93 -5.38 5.68
N ILE A 304 -21.81 -5.36 4.95
CA ILE A 304 -21.76 -4.86 3.57
C ILE A 304 -22.71 -5.69 2.67
N ALA A 305 -22.72 -7.01 2.81
CA ALA A 305 -23.58 -7.88 2.02
C ALA A 305 -25.06 -7.61 2.27
N LEU A 306 -25.46 -7.38 3.53
CA LEU A 306 -26.83 -7.05 3.91
C LEU A 306 -27.24 -5.67 3.38
N ILE A 307 -26.43 -4.63 3.62
CA ILE A 307 -26.72 -3.26 3.16
C ILE A 307 -26.89 -3.19 1.64
N GLY A 308 -26.09 -3.95 0.89
CA GLY A 308 -26.16 -3.95 -0.57
C GLY A 308 -27.34 -4.74 -1.19
N ASN A 309 -28.17 -5.40 -0.38
CA ASN A 309 -29.26 -6.27 -0.84
C ASN A 309 -30.60 -6.02 -0.11
N MET A 310 -30.70 -5.00 0.74
CA MET A 310 -31.97 -4.47 1.26
C MET A 310 -32.29 -3.16 0.55
#